data_AF-A0A150NKK7-F1
#
_entry.id   AF-A0A150NKK7-F1
#
_cell.length_a   1.000
_cell.length_b   1.000
_cell.length_c   1.000
_cell.angle_alpha   90.00
_cell.angle_beta   90.00
_cell.angle_gamma   90.00
#
_symmetry.space_group_name_H-M   'P 1'
#
loop_
_entity.id
_entity.type
_entity.pdbx_description
1 polymer ?
#
loop_
_entity_poly.entity_id
_entity_poly.type
_entity_poly.pdbx_seq_one_letter_code
_entity_poly.pdbx_strand_id
1 'polypeptide(L)'
;MPADFTQKKADRSYFEIASGHIPATIEKILGAALRSGIPARDIQVLAPMYRGTAGIDAINQLMQDLLNPPQKDQLSFEAPQCHYRKGDKVIHLVNDAEINVFNGDLGAITDLIPGKYTESKQDEIVIDFDGNEVSYPRNEWYKIRLAYAMSIHKSQGSEFPVVILPITSASRRMLERNLIYTAITRAKSKLILLGELQAFDYATQHIGTARKTYLIERFSDLLENVEEKQQTVSETATSSASEKFYILTEENWDSIPAMIGITDADLKEIFGK
;
A
#
# COMPACT_ATOMS: atom_id res chain seq x y z
N MET A 1 7.17 -0.92 21.12
CA MET A 1 7.99 -1.50 20.02
C MET A 1 8.57 -2.84 20.44
N PRO A 2 8.71 -3.81 19.53
CA PRO A 2 9.43 -5.07 19.81
C PRO A 2 10.92 -4.81 20.14
N ALA A 3 11.49 -5.59 21.06
CA ALA A 3 12.90 -5.43 21.48
C ALA A 3 13.91 -5.72 20.35
N ASP A 4 13.51 -6.49 19.35
CA ASP A 4 14.33 -6.90 18.20
C ASP A 4 14.12 -6.05 16.95
N PHE A 5 13.48 -4.88 17.08
CA PHE A 5 13.08 -4.06 15.92
C PHE A 5 14.26 -3.66 15.02
N THR A 6 15.41 -3.34 15.62
CA THR A 6 16.62 -2.93 14.89
C THR A 6 17.43 -4.12 14.35
N GLN A 7 17.07 -5.34 14.73
CA GLN A 7 17.80 -6.54 14.31
C GLN A 7 17.45 -6.88 12.87
N LYS A 8 18.48 -7.15 12.07
CA LYS A 8 18.32 -7.60 10.69
C LYS A 8 17.75 -9.02 10.66
N LYS A 9 16.66 -9.21 9.92
CA LYS A 9 16.08 -10.52 9.61
C LYS A 9 16.10 -10.78 8.10
N ALA A 10 15.70 -11.97 7.67
CA ALA A 10 15.71 -12.35 6.26
C ALA A 10 14.70 -11.55 5.41
N ASP A 11 13.58 -11.20 6.04
CA ASP A 11 12.39 -10.52 5.50
C ASP A 11 12.35 -9.02 5.85
N ARG A 12 13.07 -8.57 6.89
CA ARG A 12 13.13 -7.15 7.28
C ARG A 12 14.53 -6.64 7.60
N SER A 13 14.79 -5.39 7.24
CA SER A 13 16.00 -4.67 7.59
C SER A 13 15.67 -3.25 8.06
N TYR A 14 16.39 -2.75 9.05
CA TYR A 14 16.25 -1.41 9.59
C TYR A 14 17.56 -0.64 9.44
N PHE A 15 17.47 0.64 9.06
CA PHE A 15 18.60 1.56 9.01
C PHE A 15 18.25 2.89 9.68
N GLU A 16 19.00 3.24 10.73
CA GLU A 16 18.91 4.53 11.43
C GLU A 16 19.50 5.64 10.55
N ILE A 17 18.64 6.52 10.03
CA ILE A 17 19.02 7.52 9.02
C ILE A 17 18.24 8.82 9.23
N ALA A 18 18.93 9.95 9.27
CA ALA A 18 18.29 11.26 9.27
C ALA A 18 17.65 11.60 7.92
N SER A 19 16.54 12.36 7.91
CA SER A 19 15.76 12.69 6.71
C SER A 19 16.56 13.18 5.50
N GLY A 20 17.66 13.93 5.71
CA GLY A 20 18.51 14.44 4.63
C GLY A 20 19.30 13.36 3.86
N HIS A 21 19.58 12.20 4.50
CA HIS A 21 20.39 11.13 3.92
C HIS A 21 19.55 9.98 3.34
N ILE A 22 18.22 10.05 3.45
CA ILE A 22 17.31 9.03 2.92
C ILE A 22 17.47 8.85 1.41
N PRO A 23 17.47 9.92 0.56
CA PRO A 23 17.68 9.78 -0.88
C PRO A 23 18.93 8.97 -1.25
N ALA A 24 20.09 9.37 -0.71
CA ALA A 24 21.36 8.69 -0.99
C ALA A 24 21.39 7.23 -0.52
N THR A 25 20.57 6.88 0.47
CA THR A 25 20.49 5.50 0.95
C THR A 25 19.54 4.66 0.11
N ILE A 26 18.43 5.24 -0.34
CA ILE A 26 17.54 4.61 -1.33
C ILE A 26 18.34 4.22 -2.57
N GLU A 27 19.20 5.11 -3.07
CA GLU A 27 20.09 4.81 -4.21
C GLU A 27 20.98 3.58 -3.96
N LYS A 28 21.66 3.52 -2.80
CA LYS A 28 22.51 2.38 -2.43
C LYS A 28 21.73 1.07 -2.32
N ILE A 29 20.54 1.13 -1.70
CA ILE A 29 19.65 -0.02 -1.51
C ILE A 29 19.13 -0.51 -2.86
N LEU A 30 18.70 0.41 -3.73
CA LEU A 30 18.23 0.10 -5.06
C LEU A 30 19.34 -0.58 -5.87
N GLY A 31 20.54 -0.03 -5.89
CA GLY A 31 21.68 -0.65 -6.56
C GLY A 31 22.00 -2.04 -6.02
N ALA A 32 21.89 -2.27 -4.71
CA ALA A 32 22.09 -3.59 -4.13
C ALA A 32 20.97 -4.58 -4.49
N ALA A 33 19.71 -4.12 -4.52
CA ALA A 33 18.56 -4.94 -4.90
C ALA A 33 18.65 -5.39 -6.37
N LEU A 34 18.96 -4.45 -7.28
CA LEU A 34 19.13 -4.74 -8.70
C LEU A 34 20.28 -5.73 -8.95
N ARG A 35 21.43 -5.56 -8.28
CA ARG A 35 22.56 -6.52 -8.36
C ARG A 35 22.20 -7.90 -7.82
N SER A 36 21.24 -7.99 -6.90
CA SER A 36 20.76 -9.25 -6.35
C SER A 36 19.68 -9.90 -7.24
N GLY A 37 19.39 -9.32 -8.41
CA GLY A 37 18.43 -9.86 -9.38
C GLY A 37 16.98 -9.47 -9.12
N ILE A 38 16.70 -8.53 -8.22
CA ILE A 38 15.33 -8.05 -7.97
C ILE A 38 14.94 -7.07 -9.10
N PRO A 39 13.85 -7.33 -9.85
CA PRO A 39 13.39 -6.42 -10.88
C PRO A 39 13.03 -5.03 -10.31
N ALA A 40 13.35 -3.97 -11.05
CA ALA A 40 13.02 -2.60 -10.63
C ALA A 40 11.51 -2.40 -10.37
N ARG A 41 10.65 -3.06 -11.16
CA ARG A 41 9.18 -3.01 -11.04
C ARG A 41 8.67 -3.55 -9.70
N ASP A 42 9.41 -4.46 -9.07
CA ASP A 42 9.04 -5.15 -7.83
C ASP A 42 9.38 -4.34 -6.58
N ILE A 43 10.13 -3.24 -6.75
CA ILE A 43 10.56 -2.36 -5.68
C ILE A 43 9.61 -1.17 -5.64
N GLN A 44 9.00 -0.95 -4.47
CA GLN A 44 8.12 0.18 -4.23
C GLN A 44 8.61 0.99 -3.03
N VAL A 45 8.68 2.31 -3.19
CA VAL A 45 8.86 3.20 -2.05
C VAL A 45 7.49 3.69 -1.57
N LEU A 46 7.22 3.52 -0.28
CA LEU A 46 6.00 4.01 0.37
C LEU A 46 6.35 5.06 1.40
N ALA A 47 5.87 6.29 1.22
CA ALA A 47 6.17 7.39 2.12
C ALA A 47 4.89 8.02 2.68
N PRO A 48 4.92 8.54 3.92
CA PRO A 48 3.74 9.17 4.52
C PRO A 48 3.42 10.55 3.90
N MET A 49 4.41 11.28 3.38
CA MET A 49 4.27 12.66 2.91
C MET A 49 4.74 12.86 1.47
N TYR A 50 4.14 13.84 0.77
CA TYR A 50 4.55 14.22 -0.57
C TYR A 50 5.81 15.10 -0.60
N ARG A 51 5.88 16.10 0.29
CA ARG A 51 6.95 17.10 0.33
C ARG A 51 8.11 16.68 1.24
N GLY A 52 9.26 17.32 1.04
CA GLY A 52 10.48 17.13 1.83
C GLY A 52 11.49 16.21 1.17
N THR A 53 12.69 16.10 1.74
CA THR A 53 13.78 15.28 1.17
C THR A 53 13.44 13.79 1.11
N ALA A 54 12.64 13.32 2.07
CA ALA A 54 12.11 11.96 2.12
C ALA A 54 10.65 11.87 1.61
N GLY A 55 10.19 12.90 0.89
CA GLY A 55 8.84 12.98 0.34
C GLY A 55 8.72 12.24 -0.99
N ILE A 56 7.50 11.85 -1.33
CA ILE A 56 7.15 11.14 -2.57
C ILE A 56 7.68 11.86 -3.82
N ASP A 57 7.59 13.20 -3.86
CA ASP A 57 7.97 13.97 -5.06
C ASP A 57 9.49 13.88 -5.32
N ALA A 58 10.30 14.08 -4.28
CA ALA A 58 11.75 14.00 -4.36
C ALA A 58 12.23 12.57 -4.66
N ILE A 59 11.59 11.57 -4.05
CA ILE A 59 11.94 10.16 -4.27
C ILE A 59 11.55 9.72 -5.68
N ASN A 60 10.40 10.16 -6.21
CA ASN A 60 10.01 9.85 -7.58
C ASN A 60 11.06 10.36 -8.58
N GLN A 61 11.52 11.61 -8.41
CA GLN A 61 12.57 12.17 -9.27
C GLN A 61 13.87 11.36 -9.17
N LEU A 62 14.34 11.08 -7.95
CA LEU A 62 15.53 10.27 -7.72
C LEU A 62 15.41 8.89 -8.39
N MET A 63 14.30 8.19 -8.15
CA MET A 63 14.10 6.84 -8.68
C MET A 63 13.99 6.83 -10.20
N GLN A 64 13.35 7.85 -10.79
CA GLN A 64 13.32 8.02 -12.24
C GLN A 64 14.72 8.19 -12.81
N ASP A 65 15.56 9.03 -12.21
CA ASP A 65 16.93 9.24 -12.69
C ASP A 65 17.82 8.01 -12.53
N LEU A 66 17.54 7.15 -11.54
CA LEU A 66 18.28 5.91 -11.31
C LEU A 66 17.80 4.75 -12.20
N LEU A 67 16.49 4.63 -12.43
CA LEU A 67 15.88 3.49 -13.13
C LEU A 67 15.60 3.76 -14.60
N ASN A 68 15.36 5.01 -14.95
CA ASN A 68 15.08 5.47 -16.30
C ASN A 68 15.84 6.78 -16.59
N PRO A 69 17.19 6.76 -16.55
CA PRO A 69 18.01 7.95 -16.75
C PRO A 69 17.76 8.59 -18.12
N PRO A 70 17.90 9.92 -18.25
CA PRO A 70 17.70 10.58 -19.53
C PRO A 70 18.74 10.09 -20.54
N GLN A 71 18.27 9.58 -21.68
CA GLN A 71 19.15 9.20 -22.78
C GLN A 71 19.25 10.34 -23.80
N LYS A 72 20.40 10.42 -24.46
CA LYS A 72 20.61 11.38 -25.54
C LYS A 72 19.60 11.10 -26.67
N ASP A 73 18.93 12.15 -27.14
CA ASP A 73 17.92 12.10 -28.21
C ASP A 73 16.63 11.32 -27.85
N GLN A 74 16.45 10.93 -26.59
CA GLN A 74 15.19 10.36 -26.11
C GLN A 74 14.15 11.47 -25.95
N LEU A 75 12.95 11.23 -26.47
CA LEU A 75 11.83 12.13 -26.25
C LEU A 75 11.40 12.10 -24.78
N SER A 76 11.18 13.27 -24.21
CA SER A 76 10.59 13.45 -22.88
C SER A 76 9.59 14.59 -22.91
N PHE A 77 8.50 14.46 -22.17
CA PHE A 77 7.54 15.53 -22.00
C PHE A 77 7.65 16.16 -20.61
N GLU A 78 7.81 17.48 -20.57
CA GLU A 78 7.84 18.25 -19.32
C GLU A 78 6.41 18.46 -18.80
N ALA A 79 6.22 18.27 -17.50
CA ALA A 79 5.03 18.63 -16.74
C ALA A 79 5.43 19.54 -15.55
N PRO A 80 4.48 20.23 -14.89
CA PRO A 80 4.84 21.26 -13.89
C PRO A 80 5.71 20.79 -12.72
N GLN A 81 5.73 19.49 -12.40
CA GLN A 81 6.44 18.94 -11.24
C GLN A 81 7.29 17.71 -11.56
N CYS A 82 7.30 17.26 -12.82
CA CYS A 82 8.02 16.07 -13.26
C CYS A 82 8.18 16.09 -14.78
N HIS A 83 8.88 15.11 -15.32
CA HIS A 83 8.89 14.82 -16.75
C HIS A 83 8.49 13.37 -16.95
N TYR A 84 7.91 13.09 -18.12
CA TYR A 84 7.54 11.76 -18.53
C TYR A 84 8.47 11.27 -19.62
N ARG A 85 8.93 10.03 -19.48
CA ARG A 85 9.78 9.29 -20.39
C ARG A 85 9.14 7.93 -20.66
N LYS A 86 9.37 7.39 -21.85
CA LYS A 86 9.04 5.99 -22.13
C LYS A 86 9.68 5.08 -21.07
N GLY A 87 8.92 4.11 -20.57
CA GLY A 87 9.31 3.18 -19.51
C GLY A 87 9.03 3.66 -18.08
N ASP A 88 8.53 4.89 -17.89
CA ASP A 88 8.21 5.37 -16.55
C ASP A 88 7.04 4.61 -15.91
N LYS A 89 7.21 4.26 -14.63
CA LYS A 89 6.14 3.71 -13.80
C LYS A 89 5.24 4.85 -13.33
N VAL A 90 3.95 4.73 -13.60
CA VAL A 90 2.95 5.75 -13.31
C VAL A 90 1.74 5.18 -12.56
N ILE A 91 0.97 6.06 -11.94
CA ILE A 91 -0.29 5.77 -11.25
C ILE A 91 -1.40 6.63 -11.83
N HIS A 92 -2.57 6.03 -12.03
CA HIS A 92 -3.79 6.73 -12.41
C HIS A 92 -4.52 7.26 -11.17
N LEU A 93 -5.03 8.48 -11.22
CA LEU A 93 -5.54 9.21 -10.05
C LEU A 93 -7.06 9.38 -10.02
N VAL A 94 -7.74 9.10 -11.12
CA VAL A 94 -9.18 9.31 -11.30
C VAL A 94 -9.82 7.99 -11.73
N ASN A 95 -11.04 7.71 -11.31
CA ASN A 95 -11.75 6.54 -11.84
C ASN A 95 -12.31 6.88 -13.22
N ASP A 96 -12.01 6.05 -14.20
CA ASP A 96 -12.50 6.19 -15.57
C ASP A 96 -13.04 4.84 -16.05
N ALA A 97 -14.34 4.66 -15.91
CA ALA A 97 -15.01 3.40 -16.19
C ALA A 97 -15.10 3.09 -17.69
N GLU A 98 -15.03 4.12 -18.55
CA GLU A 98 -15.15 3.95 -20.01
C GLU A 98 -13.93 3.23 -20.59
N ILE A 99 -12.74 3.58 -20.06
CA ILE A 99 -11.47 2.96 -20.44
C ILE A 99 -11.04 1.83 -19.49
N ASN A 100 -11.88 1.48 -18.50
CA ASN A 100 -11.59 0.45 -17.49
C ASN A 100 -10.25 0.68 -16.74
N VAL A 101 -9.99 1.93 -16.34
CA VAL A 101 -8.82 2.31 -15.52
C VAL A 101 -9.30 3.05 -14.28
N PHE A 102 -8.86 2.60 -13.11
CA PHE A 102 -9.31 3.11 -11.82
C PHE A 102 -8.19 3.86 -11.07
N ASN A 103 -8.59 4.63 -10.08
CA ASN A 103 -7.68 5.36 -9.20
C ASN A 103 -6.87 4.40 -8.35
N GLY A 104 -5.55 4.43 -8.50
CA GLY A 104 -4.65 3.48 -7.86
C GLY A 104 -3.96 2.54 -8.84
N ASP A 105 -4.49 2.42 -10.06
CA ASP A 105 -3.93 1.52 -11.05
C ASP A 105 -2.53 1.96 -11.47
N LEU A 106 -1.62 1.00 -11.47
CA LEU A 106 -0.23 1.18 -11.85
C LEU A 106 -0.07 0.84 -13.32
N GLY A 107 0.61 1.71 -14.05
CA GLY A 107 0.91 1.50 -15.47
C GLY A 107 2.36 1.81 -15.80
N ALA A 108 2.74 1.49 -17.02
CA ALA A 108 4.03 1.86 -17.60
C ALA A 108 3.82 2.67 -18.88
N ILE A 109 4.56 3.78 -19.03
CA ILE A 109 4.50 4.57 -20.27
C ILE A 109 5.12 3.75 -21.40
N THR A 110 4.34 3.40 -22.41
CA THR A 110 4.81 2.64 -23.58
C THR A 110 5.26 3.55 -24.71
N ASP A 111 4.66 4.74 -24.85
CA ASP A 111 5.06 5.69 -25.88
C ASP A 111 4.75 7.16 -25.53
N LEU A 112 5.44 8.07 -26.22
CA LEU A 112 5.25 9.51 -26.15
C LEU A 112 5.09 10.04 -27.58
N ILE A 113 3.93 10.60 -27.89
CA ILE A 113 3.58 11.01 -29.26
C ILE A 113 3.50 12.55 -29.32
N PRO A 114 4.45 13.24 -29.98
CA PRO A 114 4.39 14.69 -30.14
C PRO A 114 3.14 15.14 -30.90
N GLY A 115 2.57 16.28 -30.52
CA GLY A 115 1.30 16.76 -31.08
C GLY A 115 1.28 17.00 -32.60
N LYS A 116 2.44 17.11 -33.26
CA LYS A 116 2.52 17.15 -34.73
C LYS A 116 2.10 15.83 -35.42
N TYR A 117 2.03 14.73 -34.67
CA TYR A 117 1.66 13.40 -35.15
C TYR A 117 0.31 12.92 -34.61
N THR A 118 -0.39 13.72 -33.80
CA THR A 118 -1.68 13.35 -33.21
C THR A 118 -2.85 14.06 -33.91
N GLU A 119 -4.02 13.44 -33.90
CA GLU A 119 -5.25 14.07 -34.41
C GLU A 119 -5.69 15.26 -33.55
N SER A 120 -5.47 15.16 -32.24
CA SER A 120 -5.76 16.19 -31.24
C SER A 120 -4.88 17.44 -31.38
N LYS A 121 -3.78 17.35 -32.14
CA LYS A 121 -2.70 18.34 -32.23
C LYS A 121 -2.06 18.67 -30.87
N GLN A 122 -2.17 17.75 -29.92
CA GLN A 122 -1.60 17.85 -28.58
C GLN A 122 -0.65 16.68 -28.33
N ASP A 123 0.34 16.88 -27.46
CA ASP A 123 1.20 15.78 -27.03
C ASP A 123 0.36 14.71 -26.29
N GLU A 124 0.59 13.45 -26.62
CA GLU A 124 -0.13 12.30 -26.07
C GLU A 124 0.83 11.32 -25.39
N ILE A 125 0.44 10.82 -24.22
CA ILE A 125 1.18 9.78 -23.48
C ILE A 125 0.39 8.48 -23.59
N VAL A 126 1.02 7.42 -24.08
CA VAL A 126 0.44 6.08 -24.12
C VAL A 126 0.92 5.30 -22.91
N ILE A 127 -0.03 4.75 -22.13
CA ILE A 127 0.24 4.01 -20.90
C ILE A 127 -0.42 2.65 -20.98
N ASP A 128 0.34 1.61 -20.68
CA ASP A 128 -0.16 0.26 -20.50
C ASP A 128 -0.50 0.02 -19.02
N PHE A 129 -1.77 -0.23 -18.74
CA PHE A 129 -2.29 -0.68 -17.45
C PHE A 129 -2.61 -2.17 -17.51
N ASP A 130 -1.58 -3.00 -17.30
CA ASP A 130 -1.70 -4.47 -17.26
C ASP A 130 -2.37 -5.09 -18.50
N GLY A 131 -1.93 -4.66 -19.69
CA GLY A 131 -2.44 -5.09 -20.99
C GLY A 131 -3.48 -4.16 -21.60
N ASN A 132 -3.94 -3.14 -20.86
CA ASN A 132 -4.85 -2.12 -21.34
C ASN A 132 -4.08 -0.83 -21.72
N GLU A 133 -3.77 -0.66 -23.01
CA GLU A 133 -3.12 0.55 -23.51
C GLU A 133 -4.13 1.69 -23.71
N VAL A 134 -3.86 2.82 -23.03
CA VAL A 134 -4.68 4.03 -23.10
C VAL A 134 -3.81 5.23 -23.47
N SER A 135 -4.28 6.04 -24.44
CA SER A 135 -3.65 7.31 -24.82
C SER A 135 -4.27 8.48 -24.06
N TYR A 136 -3.43 9.31 -23.44
CA TYR A 136 -3.84 10.49 -22.70
C TYR A 136 -3.33 11.77 -23.38
N PRO A 137 -4.24 12.61 -23.90
CA PRO A 137 -3.88 13.94 -24.40
C PRO A 137 -3.42 14.85 -23.27
N ARG A 138 -2.65 15.88 -23.62
CA ARG A 138 -2.01 16.84 -22.70
C ARG A 138 -2.93 17.39 -21.62
N ASN A 139 -4.18 17.69 -21.95
CA ASN A 139 -5.19 18.21 -21.02
C ASN A 139 -5.63 17.19 -19.95
N GLU A 140 -5.33 15.90 -20.12
CA GLU A 140 -5.67 14.82 -19.17
C GLU A 140 -4.50 14.36 -18.30
N TRP A 141 -3.30 14.91 -18.47
CA TRP A 141 -2.12 14.48 -17.71
C TRP A 141 -2.24 14.70 -16.19
N TYR A 142 -3.21 15.52 -15.74
CA TYR A 142 -3.53 15.65 -14.31
C TYR A 142 -4.06 14.34 -13.69
N LYS A 143 -4.56 13.40 -14.51
CA LYS A 143 -4.98 12.06 -14.09
C LYS A 143 -3.79 11.14 -13.80
N ILE A 144 -2.57 11.51 -14.20
CA ILE A 144 -1.39 10.64 -14.16
C ILE A 144 -0.30 11.25 -13.28
N ARG A 145 0.42 10.42 -12.53
CA ARG A 145 1.65 10.80 -11.83
C ARG A 145 2.68 9.68 -11.85
N LEU A 146 3.96 10.01 -11.68
CA LEU A 146 5.00 9.01 -11.41
C LEU A 146 4.69 8.20 -10.13
N ALA A 147 5.03 6.92 -10.16
CA ALA A 147 4.67 5.95 -9.11
C ALA A 147 5.85 5.09 -8.61
N TYR A 148 7.09 5.50 -8.85
CA TYR A 148 8.26 4.88 -8.19
C TYR A 148 8.19 4.99 -6.66
N ALA A 149 7.64 6.11 -6.18
CA ALA A 149 7.19 6.32 -4.83
C ALA A 149 5.70 6.68 -4.81
N MET A 150 4.98 6.20 -3.81
CA MET A 150 3.58 6.58 -3.59
C MET A 150 3.26 6.72 -2.11
N SER A 151 2.11 7.33 -1.82
CA SER A 151 1.64 7.41 -0.45
C SER A 151 1.13 6.07 0.05
N ILE A 152 1.29 5.81 1.35
CA ILE A 152 0.79 4.59 1.99
C ILE A 152 -0.74 4.43 1.75
N HIS A 153 -1.50 5.53 1.79
CA HIS A 153 -2.94 5.51 1.48
C HIS A 153 -3.25 5.07 0.05
N LYS A 154 -2.43 5.48 -0.93
CA LYS A 154 -2.58 5.10 -2.34
C LYS A 154 -2.14 3.67 -2.64
N SER A 155 -1.42 3.03 -1.72
CA SER A 155 -1.05 1.62 -1.83
C SER A 155 -2.12 0.65 -1.31
N GLN A 156 -3.26 1.16 -0.84
CA GLN A 156 -4.32 0.33 -0.26
C GLN A 156 -4.82 -0.70 -1.29
N GLY A 157 -4.79 -1.97 -0.93
CA GLY A 157 -5.19 -3.08 -1.81
C GLY A 157 -4.07 -3.59 -2.73
N SER A 158 -2.97 -2.85 -2.88
CA SER A 158 -1.77 -3.30 -3.59
C SER A 158 -0.79 -4.00 -2.65
N GLU A 159 0.07 -4.87 -3.18
CA GLU A 159 1.17 -5.48 -2.42
C GLU A 159 2.39 -5.60 -3.33
N PHE A 160 3.59 -5.40 -2.77
CA PHE A 160 4.83 -5.35 -3.52
C PHE A 160 5.84 -6.36 -2.96
N PRO A 161 6.62 -7.05 -3.81
CA PRO A 161 7.67 -7.96 -3.33
C PRO A 161 8.67 -7.28 -2.40
N VAL A 162 9.09 -6.05 -2.74
CA VAL A 162 10.02 -5.25 -1.92
C VAL A 162 9.43 -3.88 -1.64
N VAL A 163 9.34 -3.54 -0.36
CA VAL A 163 8.92 -2.21 0.09
C VAL A 163 10.06 -1.50 0.82
N ILE A 164 10.33 -0.26 0.40
CA ILE A 164 11.19 0.68 1.12
C ILE A 164 10.29 1.70 1.82
N LEU A 165 10.41 1.79 3.14
CA LEU A 165 9.54 2.60 4.00
C LEU A 165 10.36 3.65 4.77
N PRO A 166 10.54 4.86 4.21
CA PRO A 166 11.12 6.00 4.92
C PRO A 166 10.16 6.61 5.93
N ILE A 167 10.53 6.60 7.22
CA ILE A 167 9.78 7.22 8.34
C ILE A 167 10.69 8.16 9.13
N THR A 168 10.38 9.44 9.12
CA THR A 168 11.18 10.49 9.79
C THR A 168 10.33 11.32 10.71
N SER A 169 10.97 12.00 11.67
CA SER A 169 10.28 12.94 12.55
C SER A 169 9.66 14.13 11.80
N ALA A 170 10.14 14.45 10.58
CA ALA A 170 9.51 15.45 9.72
C ALA A 170 8.06 15.08 9.34
N SER A 171 7.76 13.77 9.30
CA SER A 171 6.43 13.25 9.01
C SER A 171 5.54 13.01 10.22
N ARG A 172 5.99 13.40 11.43
CA ARG A 172 5.35 13.08 12.72
C ARG A 172 3.84 13.29 12.75
N ARG A 173 3.33 14.37 12.13
CA ARG A 173 1.88 14.67 12.10
C ARG A 173 1.03 13.59 11.44
N MET A 174 1.60 12.82 10.52
CA MET A 174 0.90 11.74 9.81
C MET A 174 1.18 10.37 10.42
N LEU A 175 2.10 10.26 11.38
CA LEU A 175 2.53 8.99 11.92
C LEU A 175 1.51 8.45 12.93
N GLU A 176 0.68 7.55 12.46
CA GLU A 176 -0.28 6.79 13.27
C GLU A 176 0.00 5.29 13.17
N ARG A 177 -0.38 4.53 14.20
CA ARG A 177 -0.18 3.07 14.26
C ARG A 177 -0.75 2.37 13.03
N ASN A 178 -1.96 2.75 12.62
CA ASN A 178 -2.66 2.14 11.49
C ASN A 178 -1.96 2.44 10.16
N LEU A 179 -1.37 3.63 10.01
CA LEU A 179 -0.62 3.99 8.81
C LEU A 179 0.63 3.11 8.68
N ILE A 180 1.39 2.96 9.76
CA ILE A 180 2.60 2.11 9.76
C ILE A 180 2.25 0.64 9.56
N TYR A 181 1.21 0.15 10.23
CA TYR A 181 0.72 -1.21 10.03
C TYR A 181 0.36 -1.46 8.55
N THR A 182 -0.36 -0.52 7.94
CA THR A 182 -0.74 -0.61 6.52
C THR A 182 0.50 -0.65 5.64
N ALA A 183 1.49 0.21 5.88
CA ALA A 183 2.73 0.26 5.09
C ALA A 183 3.56 -1.03 5.22
N ILE A 184 3.67 -1.60 6.43
CA ILE A 184 4.41 -2.84 6.68
C ILE A 184 3.75 -4.02 5.95
N THR A 185 2.42 -4.12 6.03
CA THR A 185 1.67 -5.21 5.37
C THR A 185 1.65 -5.12 3.85
N ARG A 186 2.12 -4.02 3.23
CA ARG A 186 2.28 -3.94 1.77
C ARG A 186 3.46 -4.78 1.26
N ALA A 187 4.40 -5.18 2.11
CA ALA A 187 5.58 -5.94 1.72
C ALA A 187 5.27 -7.45 1.68
N LYS A 188 5.40 -8.10 0.52
CA LYS A 188 5.23 -9.56 0.40
C LYS A 188 6.45 -10.35 0.87
N SER A 189 7.65 -9.88 0.52
CA SER A 189 8.89 -10.67 0.70
C SER A 189 9.97 -9.94 1.48
N LYS A 190 10.19 -8.65 1.20
CA LYS A 190 11.22 -7.86 1.89
C LYS A 190 10.72 -6.47 2.25
N LEU A 191 10.95 -6.09 3.51
CA LEU A 191 10.68 -4.77 4.05
C LEU A 191 11.98 -4.08 4.46
N ILE A 192 12.18 -2.86 3.98
CA ILE A 192 13.35 -2.04 4.28
C ILE A 192 12.89 -0.77 4.97
N LEU A 193 13.10 -0.69 6.27
CA LEU A 193 12.74 0.45 7.11
C LEU A 193 13.90 1.44 7.15
N LEU A 194 13.64 2.68 6.72
CA LEU A 194 14.62 3.76 6.74
C LEU A 194 14.14 4.88 7.63
N GLY A 195 15.00 5.43 8.47
CA GLY A 195 14.68 6.65 9.19
C GLY A 195 15.00 6.58 10.67
N GLU A 196 14.24 7.31 11.47
CA GLU A 196 14.59 7.56 12.87
C GLU A 196 13.83 6.62 13.82
N LEU A 197 14.53 5.93 14.72
CA LEU A 197 13.89 4.98 15.65
C LEU A 197 12.78 5.64 16.48
N GLN A 198 12.99 6.88 16.93
CA GLN A 198 12.02 7.68 17.66
C GLN A 198 10.72 7.92 16.88
N ALA A 199 10.80 8.06 15.55
CA ALA A 199 9.64 8.29 14.70
C ALA A 199 8.80 7.01 14.58
N PHE A 200 9.45 5.84 14.45
CA PHE A 200 8.77 4.55 14.51
C PHE A 200 8.13 4.30 15.87
N ASP A 201 8.86 4.53 16.96
CA ASP A 201 8.33 4.34 18.32
C ASP A 201 7.10 5.23 18.55
N TYR A 202 7.21 6.53 18.23
CA TYR A 202 6.08 7.46 18.27
C TYR A 202 4.88 6.95 17.47
N ALA A 203 5.09 6.51 16.23
CA ALA A 203 4.03 6.03 15.36
C ALA A 203 3.31 4.81 15.95
N THR A 204 4.04 3.89 16.58
CA THR A 204 3.42 2.71 17.20
C THR A 204 2.62 3.03 18.44
N GLN A 205 2.95 4.10 19.15
CA GLN A 205 2.20 4.53 20.35
C GLN A 205 1.03 5.44 19.98
N HIS A 206 1.13 6.17 18.87
CA HIS A 206 0.11 7.12 18.44
C HIS A 206 -1.09 6.42 17.79
N ILE A 207 -2.16 6.27 18.57
CA ILE A 207 -3.47 5.83 18.06
C ILE A 207 -4.15 7.05 17.44
N GLY A 208 -4.61 6.91 16.20
CA GLY A 208 -5.28 7.97 15.45
C GLY A 208 -6.57 8.45 16.14
N THR A 209 -7.17 9.50 15.58
CA THR A 209 -8.38 10.09 16.16
C THR A 209 -9.54 9.09 16.13
N ALA A 210 -10.21 8.90 17.28
CA ALA A 210 -11.40 8.06 17.37
C ALA A 210 -12.48 8.56 16.38
N ARG A 211 -12.96 7.66 15.54
CA ARG A 211 -14.00 7.98 14.56
C ARG A 211 -15.30 8.29 15.30
N LYS A 212 -15.83 9.50 15.11
CA LYS A 212 -17.18 9.85 15.58
C LYS A 212 -18.20 9.11 14.70
N THR A 213 -18.80 8.07 15.24
CA THR A 213 -19.81 7.25 14.56
C THR A 213 -20.85 6.84 15.58
N TYR A 214 -22.12 6.77 15.16
CA TYR A 214 -23.23 6.26 15.97
C TYR A 214 -23.65 4.85 15.54
N LEU A 215 -22.80 4.17 14.75
CA LEU A 215 -23.18 2.89 14.17
C LEU A 215 -23.36 1.83 15.26
N ILE A 216 -22.49 1.79 16.26
CA ILE A 216 -22.61 0.84 17.37
C ILE A 216 -23.91 1.12 18.12
N GLU A 217 -24.16 2.38 18.46
CA GLU A 217 -25.34 2.85 19.19
C GLU A 217 -26.65 2.57 18.44
N ARG A 218 -26.65 2.68 17.10
CA ARG A 218 -27.82 2.37 16.26
C ARG A 218 -28.17 0.88 16.24
N PHE A 219 -27.19 0.02 16.51
CA PHE A 219 -27.35 -1.43 16.53
C PHE A 219 -27.31 -2.00 17.96
N SER A 220 -27.23 -1.15 19.00
CA SER A 220 -27.21 -1.58 20.41
C SER A 220 -28.41 -2.46 20.74
N ASP A 221 -29.62 -2.03 20.39
CA ASP A 221 -30.85 -2.81 20.65
C ASP A 221 -30.82 -4.19 19.95
N LEU A 222 -30.19 -4.29 18.78
CA LEU A 222 -30.04 -5.55 18.06
C LEU A 222 -28.97 -6.45 18.69
N LEU A 223 -27.92 -5.88 19.29
CA LEU A 223 -26.90 -6.62 20.03
C LEU A 223 -27.45 -7.14 21.36
N GLU A 224 -28.20 -6.31 22.09
CA GLU A 224 -28.87 -6.69 23.34
C GLU A 224 -29.88 -7.83 23.12
N ASN A 225 -30.67 -7.76 22.04
CA ASN A 225 -31.60 -8.84 21.68
C ASN A 225 -30.91 -10.16 21.26
N VAL A 226 -29.65 -10.12 20.82
CA VAL A 226 -28.85 -11.31 20.51
C VAL A 226 -28.28 -11.93 21.79
N GLU A 227 -27.82 -11.11 22.73
CA GLU A 227 -27.35 -11.56 24.05
C GLU A 227 -28.51 -12.16 24.88
N GLU A 228 -29.69 -11.54 24.87
CA GLU A 228 -30.89 -12.08 25.54
C GLU A 228 -31.38 -13.40 24.92
N LYS A 229 -31.31 -13.54 23.58
CA LYS A 229 -31.61 -14.80 22.90
C LYS A 229 -30.59 -15.90 23.22
N GLN A 230 -29.32 -15.56 23.34
CA GLN A 230 -28.30 -16.53 23.78
C GLN A 230 -28.53 -16.96 25.23
N GLN A 231 -28.91 -16.06 26.13
CA GLN A 231 -29.28 -16.41 27.51
C GLN A 231 -30.53 -17.29 27.60
N THR A 232 -31.59 -17.01 26.84
CA THR A 232 -32.81 -17.85 26.84
C THR A 232 -32.58 -19.23 26.22
N VAL A 233 -31.70 -19.34 25.21
CA VAL A 233 -31.28 -20.64 24.66
C VAL A 233 -30.39 -21.39 25.66
N SER A 234 -29.54 -20.70 26.42
CA SER A 234 -28.69 -21.28 27.47
C SER A 234 -29.50 -21.84 28.65
N GLU A 235 -30.57 -21.15 29.07
CA GLU A 235 -31.47 -21.63 30.12
C GLU A 235 -32.36 -22.79 29.66
N THR A 236 -32.68 -22.88 28.37
CA THR A 236 -33.43 -24.03 27.81
C THR A 236 -32.50 -25.23 27.52
N ALA A 237 -31.20 -24.98 27.33
CA ALA A 237 -30.18 -25.99 27.03
C ALA A 237 -29.45 -26.54 28.28
N THR A 238 -30.06 -26.51 29.47
CA THR A 238 -29.53 -27.22 30.65
C THR A 238 -29.73 -28.75 30.60
N SER A 239 -29.78 -29.32 29.39
CA SER A 239 -29.38 -30.70 29.16
C SER A 239 -28.58 -30.81 27.87
N SER A 240 -27.27 -30.99 28.04
CA SER A 240 -26.23 -31.38 27.07
C SER A 240 -25.84 -30.39 25.96
N ALA A 241 -24.84 -29.53 26.23
CA ALA A 241 -23.48 -29.60 25.69
C ALA A 241 -22.74 -28.28 25.99
N SER A 242 -21.50 -28.36 26.48
CA SER A 242 -20.69 -27.20 26.89
C SER A 242 -20.32 -26.31 25.70
N GLU A 243 -20.88 -25.11 25.60
CA GLU A 243 -20.40 -24.09 24.67
C GLU A 243 -19.04 -23.55 25.13
N LYS A 244 -17.99 -23.83 24.35
CA LYS A 244 -16.63 -23.34 24.61
C LYS A 244 -16.41 -22.04 23.82
N PHE A 245 -16.08 -20.96 24.52
CA PHE A 245 -15.60 -19.72 23.91
C PHE A 245 -14.16 -19.93 23.41
N TYR A 246 -13.95 -19.79 22.09
CA TYR A 246 -12.62 -19.93 21.49
C TYR A 246 -12.01 -18.54 21.25
N ILE A 247 -11.04 -18.15 22.08
CA ILE A 247 -10.17 -16.99 21.83
C ILE A 247 -8.87 -17.52 21.23
N LEU A 248 -8.50 -17.04 20.04
CA LEU A 248 -7.24 -17.38 19.39
C LEU A 248 -6.05 -16.85 20.18
N THR A 249 -5.18 -17.76 20.62
CA THR A 249 -3.90 -17.51 21.27
C THR A 249 -2.79 -18.26 20.52
N GLU A 250 -1.52 -17.91 20.77
CA GLU A 250 -0.38 -18.62 20.18
C GLU A 250 -0.39 -20.13 20.49
N GLU A 251 -1.07 -20.54 21.56
CA GLU A 251 -1.09 -21.92 22.03
C GLU A 251 -2.22 -22.76 21.39
N ASN A 252 -3.26 -22.15 20.83
CA ASN A 252 -4.45 -22.88 20.39
C ASN A 252 -4.80 -22.68 18.90
N TRP A 253 -3.97 -21.95 18.15
CA TRP A 253 -4.25 -21.58 16.76
C TRP A 253 -4.45 -22.77 15.80
N ASP A 254 -3.75 -23.89 16.02
CA ASP A 254 -3.91 -25.14 15.22
C ASP A 254 -5.07 -26.04 15.70
N SER A 255 -5.62 -25.77 16.89
CA SER A 255 -6.63 -26.63 17.54
C SER A 255 -8.06 -26.15 17.35
N ILE A 256 -8.22 -24.89 16.92
CA ILE A 256 -9.50 -24.24 16.67
C ILE A 256 -9.93 -24.62 15.25
N PRO A 257 -11.03 -25.37 15.07
CA PRO A 257 -11.50 -25.76 13.75
C PRO A 257 -11.78 -24.53 12.89
N ALA A 258 -11.34 -24.54 11.63
CA ALA A 258 -11.54 -23.41 10.71
C ALA A 258 -13.03 -23.07 10.48
N MET A 259 -13.95 -23.99 10.77
CA MET A 259 -15.40 -23.82 10.62
C MET A 259 -16.15 -23.95 11.95
N ILE A 260 -15.67 -23.24 12.99
CA ILE A 260 -16.43 -23.10 14.24
C ILE A 260 -17.79 -22.44 13.95
N GLY A 261 -18.85 -23.04 14.48
CA GLY A 261 -20.21 -22.52 14.37
C GLY A 261 -20.95 -22.89 13.09
N ILE A 262 -20.35 -23.66 12.17
CA ILE A 262 -21.02 -24.20 10.99
C ILE A 262 -21.23 -25.71 11.23
N THR A 263 -22.48 -26.16 11.19
CA THR A 263 -22.82 -27.57 11.34
C THR A 263 -22.70 -28.32 10.01
N ASP A 264 -22.58 -29.65 10.06
CA ASP A 264 -22.58 -30.50 8.85
C ASP A 264 -23.88 -30.36 8.03
N ALA A 265 -24.98 -29.93 8.67
CA ALA A 265 -26.23 -29.62 7.99
C ALA A 265 -26.11 -28.31 7.18
N ASP A 266 -25.52 -27.26 7.75
CA ASP A 266 -25.27 -25.99 7.06
C ASP A 266 -24.31 -26.19 5.88
N LEU A 267 -23.29 -27.04 6.03
CA LEU A 267 -22.38 -27.38 4.93
C LEU A 267 -23.09 -28.13 3.79
N LYS A 268 -24.06 -28.98 4.10
CA LYS A 268 -24.89 -29.64 3.08
C LYS A 268 -25.85 -28.68 2.41
N GLU A 269 -26.35 -27.66 3.11
CA GLU A 269 -27.21 -26.64 2.50
C GLU A 269 -26.40 -25.69 1.59
N ILE A 270 -25.17 -25.36 1.97
CA ILE A 270 -24.31 -24.43 1.22
C ILE A 270 -23.60 -25.12 0.05
N PHE A 271 -23.18 -26.38 0.21
CA PHE A 271 -22.32 -27.08 -0.76
C PHE A 271 -22.90 -28.40 -1.28
N GLY A 272 -24.05 -28.86 -0.76
CA GLY A 272 -24.80 -29.97 -1.34
C GLY A 272 -25.56 -29.48 -2.57
N LYS A 273 -25.46 -30.23 -3.67
CA LYS A 273 -26.23 -29.99 -4.89
C LYS A 273 -27.73 -29.92 -4.65
#